data_AF-A0A7C6X311-F1
#
_entry.id   AF-A0A7C6X311-F1
#
_cell.length_a   1.000
_cell.length_b   1.000
_cell.length_c   1.000
_cell.angle_alpha   90.00
_cell.angle_beta   90.00
_cell.angle_gamma   90.00
#
_symmetry.space_group_name_H-M   'P 1'
#
loop_
_entity.id
_entity.type
_entity.pdbx_description
1 polymer ?
#
loop_
_entity_poly.entity_id
_entity_poly.type
_entity_poly.pdbx_seq_one_letter_code
_entity_poly.pdbx_strand_id
1 'polypeptide(L)'
;LGPIAIAAYSYMALVPIIQPPIMKALTTQKERETKMEQLREVSQTEKVLFPIVVTLFTVILLPSAAALIGMLMLGNLLKESNRVPLLVSAIQNSLMYIVSILLGLTVGATASAESFLTPQTLMIVGLGLAAFSLGTAGGVLLGKLMYILTKGKVNPLIGAAGVSAVPMAARVVQKEGQKYNPSNFLLMHAMGPNVAGVIGSAVAAGLLLSFFG
;
A
#
# COMPACT_ATOMS: atom_id res chain seq x y z
N LEU A 1 -8.27 -19.11 6.47
CA LEU A 1 -7.15 -18.15 6.60
C LEU A 1 -5.99 -18.51 5.67
N GLY A 2 -5.46 -19.74 5.72
CA GLY A 2 -4.37 -20.22 4.84
C GLY A 2 -4.49 -19.83 3.36
N PRO A 3 -5.56 -20.24 2.64
CA PRO A 3 -5.72 -19.92 1.21
C PRO A 3 -5.71 -18.42 0.88
N ILE A 4 -6.35 -17.60 1.73
CA ILE A 4 -6.44 -16.14 1.55
C ILE A 4 -5.06 -15.50 1.73
N ALA A 5 -4.34 -15.88 2.78
CA ALA A 5 -3.02 -15.32 3.07
C ALA A 5 -1.99 -15.70 1.98
N ILE A 6 -1.99 -16.97 1.55
CA ILE A 6 -1.13 -17.45 0.46
C ILE A 6 -1.43 -16.66 -0.81
N ALA A 7 -2.70 -16.56 -1.21
CA ALA A 7 -3.10 -15.80 -2.39
C ALA A 7 -2.69 -14.32 -2.29
N ALA A 8 -2.90 -13.68 -1.13
CA ALA A 8 -2.54 -12.27 -0.93
C ALA A 8 -1.05 -11.99 -1.16
N TYR A 9 -0.16 -12.79 -0.55
CA TYR A 9 1.28 -12.61 -0.74
C TYR A 9 1.75 -12.99 -2.16
N SER A 10 1.13 -14.00 -2.78
CA SER A 10 1.38 -14.32 -4.19
C SER A 10 1.04 -13.14 -5.10
N TYR A 11 -0.10 -12.45 -4.90
CA TYR A 11 -0.45 -11.29 -5.72
C TYR A 11 0.41 -10.07 -5.48
N MET A 12 0.82 -9.82 -4.24
CA MET A 12 1.79 -8.77 -3.95
C MET A 12 3.10 -8.97 -4.71
N ALA A 13 3.54 -10.22 -4.90
CA ALA A 13 4.72 -10.54 -5.70
C ALA A 13 4.48 -10.38 -7.22
N LEU A 14 3.24 -10.55 -7.68
CA LEU A 14 2.85 -10.42 -9.09
C LEU A 14 2.55 -8.97 -9.51
N VAL A 15 2.59 -8.00 -8.59
CA VAL A 15 2.43 -6.56 -8.87
C VAL A 15 3.26 -6.07 -10.07
N PRO A 16 4.56 -6.44 -10.24
CA PRO A 16 5.36 -6.03 -11.40
C PRO A 16 4.87 -6.60 -12.74
N ILE A 17 4.03 -7.63 -12.73
CA ILE A 17 3.45 -8.23 -13.94
C ILE A 17 2.06 -7.63 -14.20
N ILE A 18 1.26 -7.43 -13.14
CA ILE A 18 -0.14 -6.97 -13.24
C ILE A 18 -0.22 -5.46 -13.53
N GLN A 19 0.58 -4.63 -12.85
CA GLN A 19 0.44 -3.18 -12.95
C GLN A 19 0.84 -2.60 -14.31
N PRO A 20 1.99 -2.95 -14.93
CA PRO A 20 2.44 -2.29 -16.15
C PRO A 20 1.46 -2.38 -17.33
N PRO A 21 0.82 -3.53 -17.63
CA PRO A 21 -0.20 -3.59 -18.68
C PRO A 21 -1.37 -2.62 -18.45
N ILE A 22 -1.85 -2.52 -17.22
CA ILE A 22 -2.99 -1.64 -16.87
C ILE A 22 -2.59 -0.17 -16.99
N MET A 23 -1.41 0.18 -16.48
CA MET A 23 -0.84 1.52 -16.63
C MET A 23 -0.72 1.89 -18.11
N LYS A 24 -0.26 0.94 -18.95
CA LYS A 24 -0.13 1.13 -20.39
C LYS A 24 -1.46 1.23 -21.14
N ALA A 25 -2.48 0.51 -20.69
CA ALA A 25 -3.79 0.54 -21.31
C ALA A 25 -4.55 1.84 -20.99
N LEU A 26 -4.42 2.36 -19.77
CA LEU A 26 -5.22 3.48 -19.31
C LEU A 26 -4.57 4.84 -19.56
N THR A 27 -3.24 4.98 -19.44
CA THR A 27 -2.57 6.28 -19.57
C THR A 27 -2.09 6.58 -21.00
N THR A 28 -1.81 7.83 -21.34
CA THR A 28 -1.18 8.21 -22.62
C THR A 28 0.32 8.44 -22.46
N GLN A 29 1.09 8.43 -23.55
CA GLN A 29 2.53 8.71 -23.47
C GLN A 29 2.82 10.11 -22.88
N LYS A 30 2.07 11.13 -23.31
CA LYS A 30 2.20 12.51 -22.79
C LYS A 30 2.00 12.58 -21.27
N GLU A 31 1.01 11.86 -20.74
CA GLU A 31 0.78 11.78 -19.29
C GLU A 31 1.97 11.11 -18.57
N ARG A 32 2.52 10.03 -19.12
CA ARG A 32 3.63 9.27 -18.51
C ARG A 32 4.93 10.06 -18.42
N GLU A 33 5.17 10.95 -19.38
CA GLU A 33 6.38 11.79 -19.44
C GLU A 33 6.34 13.01 -18.50
N THR A 34 5.20 13.25 -17.85
CA THR A 34 5.00 14.37 -16.93
C THR A 34 5.97 14.28 -15.75
N LYS A 35 6.77 15.34 -15.57
CA LYS A 35 7.69 15.49 -14.44
C LYS A 35 6.95 16.05 -13.24
N MET A 36 7.26 15.52 -12.06
CA MET A 36 6.71 16.02 -10.80
C MET A 36 7.69 17.00 -10.14
N GLU A 37 7.15 18.04 -9.50
CA GLU A 37 7.92 19.00 -8.72
C GLU A 37 8.49 18.36 -7.46
N GLN A 38 9.66 18.82 -7.01
CA GLN A 38 10.31 18.32 -5.81
C GLN A 38 9.39 18.44 -4.59
N LEU A 39 9.43 17.43 -3.71
CA LEU A 39 8.66 17.45 -2.46
C LEU A 39 9.11 18.60 -1.55
N ARG A 40 8.14 19.22 -0.85
CA ARG A 40 8.42 20.21 0.20
C ARG A 40 9.21 19.58 1.35
N GLU A 41 10.03 20.39 2.01
CA GLU A 41 10.61 19.98 3.29
C GLU A 41 9.51 19.90 4.35
N VAL A 42 9.51 18.79 5.10
CA VAL A 42 8.52 18.55 6.16
C VAL A 42 9.23 18.67 7.50
N SER A 43 8.72 19.58 8.34
CA SER A 43 9.28 19.82 9.67
C SER A 43 9.17 18.58 10.57
N GLN A 44 10.05 18.49 11.57
CA GLN A 44 10.00 17.37 12.52
C GLN A 44 8.68 17.34 13.29
N THR A 45 8.14 18.51 13.62
CA THR A 45 6.85 18.65 14.29
C THR A 45 5.71 18.08 13.46
N GLU A 46 5.69 18.34 12.14
CA GLU A 46 4.67 17.76 11.25
C GLU A 46 4.73 16.23 11.20
N LYS A 47 5.95 15.65 11.15
CA LYS A 47 6.12 14.19 11.14
C LYS A 47 5.64 13.51 12.42
N VAL A 48 5.83 14.16 13.57
CA VAL A 48 5.39 13.65 14.88
C VAL A 48 3.89 13.83 15.08
N LEU A 49 3.32 14.96 14.65
CA LEU A 49 1.89 15.22 14.78
C LEU A 49 1.04 14.37 13.83
N PHE A 50 1.56 14.06 12.64
CA PHE A 50 0.85 13.25 11.64
C PHE A 50 0.24 11.94 12.21
N PRO A 51 1.01 11.02 12.83
CA PRO A 51 0.45 9.78 13.37
C PRO A 51 -0.59 10.02 14.47
N ILE A 52 -0.42 11.05 15.30
CA ILE A 52 -1.35 11.39 16.38
C ILE A 52 -2.68 11.85 15.80
N VAL A 53 -2.65 12.82 14.88
CA VAL A 53 -3.85 13.39 14.26
C VAL A 53 -4.60 12.34 13.46
N VAL A 54 -3.90 11.53 12.65
CA VAL A 54 -4.51 10.45 11.86
C VAL A 54 -5.16 9.41 12.77
N THR A 55 -4.52 9.04 13.88
CA THR A 55 -5.08 8.09 14.84
C THR A 55 -6.36 8.64 15.48
N LEU A 56 -6.30 9.86 16.03
CA LEU A 56 -7.47 10.47 16.67
C LEU A 56 -8.64 10.63 15.70
N PHE A 57 -8.38 11.16 14.51
CA PHE A 57 -9.40 11.35 13.49
C PHE A 57 -10.05 10.02 13.07
N THR A 58 -9.22 8.98 12.84
CA THR A 58 -9.73 7.68 12.41
C THR A 58 -10.50 6.97 13.52
N VAL A 59 -10.03 7.02 14.77
CA VAL A 59 -10.68 6.35 15.91
C VAL A 59 -12.02 7.00 16.25
N ILE A 60 -12.12 8.35 16.17
CA ILE A 60 -13.37 9.06 16.42
C ILE A 60 -14.43 8.69 15.37
N LEU A 61 -14.04 8.58 14.10
CA LEU A 61 -14.97 8.24 13.02
C LEU A 61 -15.26 6.74 12.94
N LEU A 62 -14.28 5.91 13.22
CA LEU A 62 -14.33 4.46 13.02
C LEU A 62 -13.57 3.73 14.14
N PRO A 63 -14.21 3.53 15.30
CA PRO A 63 -13.60 2.88 16.45
C PRO A 63 -13.12 1.44 16.16
N SER A 64 -13.79 0.72 15.26
CA SER A 64 -13.41 -0.64 14.85
C SER A 64 -12.04 -0.71 14.14
N ALA A 65 -11.57 0.39 13.55
CA ALA A 65 -10.23 0.48 12.94
C ALA A 65 -9.12 0.80 13.96
N ALA A 66 -9.47 1.08 15.22
CA ALA A 66 -8.55 1.62 16.22
C ALA A 66 -7.32 0.73 16.45
N ALA A 67 -7.51 -0.58 16.54
CA ALA A 67 -6.40 -1.51 16.76
C ALA A 67 -5.41 -1.52 15.58
N LEU A 68 -5.92 -1.51 14.34
CA LEU A 68 -5.10 -1.57 13.13
C LEU A 68 -4.34 -0.25 12.89
N ILE A 69 -5.07 0.86 12.88
CA ILE A 69 -4.50 2.19 12.62
C ILE A 69 -3.63 2.63 13.80
N GLY A 70 -4.06 2.37 15.04
CA GLY A 70 -3.31 2.71 16.24
C GLY A 70 -1.94 2.04 16.29
N MET A 71 -1.86 0.74 16.01
CA MET A 71 -0.57 0.03 16.00
C MET A 71 0.34 0.49 14.85
N LEU A 72 -0.22 0.77 13.67
CA LEU A 72 0.53 1.31 12.54
C LEU A 72 1.12 2.70 12.87
N MET A 73 0.28 3.60 13.41
CA MET A 73 0.68 4.96 13.75
C MET A 73 1.58 5.01 14.98
N LEU A 74 1.45 4.08 15.92
CA LEU A 74 2.39 3.92 17.04
C LEU A 74 3.79 3.61 16.53
N GLY A 75 3.94 2.65 15.61
CA GLY A 75 5.23 2.37 14.97
C GLY A 75 5.82 3.59 14.26
N ASN A 76 4.98 4.37 13.58
CA ASN A 76 5.38 5.62 12.95
C ASN A 76 5.83 6.67 13.99
N LEU A 77 5.07 6.87 15.06
CA LEU A 77 5.39 7.81 16.13
C LEU A 77 6.70 7.47 16.83
N LEU A 78 6.95 6.18 17.14
CA LEU A 78 8.22 5.75 17.74
C LEU A 78 9.40 6.12 16.84
N LYS A 79 9.29 5.85 15.53
CA LYS A 79 10.30 6.19 14.52
C LYS A 79 10.52 7.70 14.42
N GLU A 80 9.45 8.48 14.26
CA GLU A 80 9.54 9.93 14.05
C GLU A 80 9.81 10.71 15.36
N SER A 81 9.67 10.10 16.54
CA SER A 81 10.02 10.75 17.81
C SER A 81 11.52 11.04 17.94
N ASN A 82 12.38 10.22 17.31
CA ASN A 82 13.83 10.20 17.50
C ASN A 82 14.29 10.10 18.98
N ARG A 83 13.41 9.69 19.90
CA ARG A 83 13.72 9.58 21.35
C ARG A 83 14.09 8.16 21.78
N VAL A 84 13.63 7.15 21.05
CA VAL A 84 13.77 5.74 21.43
C VAL A 84 14.39 4.89 20.31
N PRO A 85 15.61 5.23 19.84
CA PRO A 85 16.23 4.58 18.67
C PRO A 85 16.47 3.08 18.88
N LEU A 86 16.82 2.66 20.11
CA LEU A 86 17.00 1.24 20.44
C LEU A 86 15.69 0.45 20.31
N LEU A 87 14.57 1.04 20.75
CA LEU A 87 13.26 0.42 20.63
C LEU A 87 12.84 0.32 19.16
N VAL A 88 13.04 1.39 18.39
CA VAL A 88 12.76 1.40 16.94
C VAL A 88 13.56 0.32 16.23
N SER A 89 14.86 0.20 16.52
CA SER A 89 15.72 -0.83 15.93
C SER A 89 15.28 -2.24 16.32
N ALA A 90 14.94 -2.48 17.59
CA ALA A 90 14.46 -3.77 18.07
C ALA A 90 13.12 -4.17 17.40
N ILE A 91 12.20 -3.21 17.23
CA ILE A 91 10.90 -3.42 16.58
C ILE A 91 11.09 -3.71 15.08
N GLN A 92 11.87 -2.89 14.37
CA GLN A 92 12.06 -3.01 12.91
C GLN A 92 12.86 -4.25 12.50
N ASN A 93 13.72 -4.77 13.37
CA ASN A 93 14.55 -5.93 13.09
C ASN A 93 14.06 -7.15 13.86
N SER A 94 14.62 -7.39 15.05
CA SER A 94 14.46 -8.63 15.80
C SER A 94 13.00 -9.01 16.03
N LEU A 95 12.17 -8.08 16.54
CA LEU A 95 10.77 -8.37 16.82
C LEU A 95 9.97 -8.62 15.54
N MET A 96 10.17 -7.81 14.50
CA MET A 96 9.53 -8.00 13.20
C MET A 96 9.81 -9.40 12.65
N TYR A 97 11.07 -9.84 12.66
CA TYR A 97 11.42 -11.18 12.16
C TYR A 97 10.85 -12.31 13.03
N ILE A 98 10.90 -12.19 14.36
CA ILE A 98 10.33 -13.17 15.28
C ILE A 98 8.83 -13.33 15.03
N VAL A 99 8.09 -12.22 15.01
CA VAL A 99 6.63 -12.23 14.79
C VAL A 99 6.31 -12.73 13.38
N SER A 100 7.10 -12.38 12.37
CA SER A 100 6.90 -12.86 10.99
C SER A 100 7.06 -14.36 10.87
N ILE A 101 8.05 -14.95 11.55
CA ILE A 101 8.26 -16.41 11.58
C ILE A 101 7.07 -17.09 12.26
N LEU A 102 6.63 -16.59 13.41
CA LEU A 102 5.48 -17.14 14.13
C LEU A 102 4.20 -17.06 13.30
N LEU A 103 3.92 -15.90 12.70
CA LEU A 103 2.77 -15.72 11.80
C LEU A 103 2.85 -16.64 10.58
N GLY A 104 4.01 -16.74 9.93
CA GLY A 104 4.23 -17.62 8.79
C GLY A 104 3.98 -19.09 9.14
N LEU A 105 4.48 -19.54 10.28
CA LEU A 105 4.26 -20.91 10.77
C LEU A 105 2.77 -21.15 11.08
N THR A 106 2.11 -20.23 11.78
CA THR A 106 0.68 -20.37 12.11
C THR A 106 -0.19 -20.36 10.85
N VAL A 107 0.06 -19.45 9.90
CA VAL A 107 -0.66 -19.41 8.61
C VAL A 107 -0.42 -20.70 7.83
N GLY A 108 0.81 -21.18 7.75
CA GLY A 108 1.17 -22.43 7.09
C GLY A 108 0.50 -23.65 7.74
N ALA A 109 0.44 -23.70 9.07
CA ALA A 109 -0.27 -24.75 9.79
C ALA A 109 -1.77 -24.79 9.49
N THR A 110 -2.38 -23.66 9.11
CA THR A 110 -3.79 -23.60 8.68
C THR A 110 -4.02 -23.94 7.21
N ALA A 111 -2.97 -24.26 6.43
CA ALA A 111 -3.06 -24.61 5.01
C ALA A 111 -3.11 -26.12 4.80
N SER A 112 -4.09 -26.81 5.41
CA SER A 112 -4.31 -28.25 5.20
C SER A 112 -4.79 -28.54 3.77
N ALA A 113 -4.48 -29.72 3.25
CA ALA A 113 -4.86 -30.13 1.88
C ALA A 113 -6.39 -30.00 1.65
N GLU A 114 -7.20 -30.34 2.64
CA GLU A 114 -8.67 -30.25 2.59
C GLU A 114 -9.17 -28.81 2.50
N SER A 115 -8.48 -27.86 3.14
CA SER A 115 -8.84 -26.44 3.09
C SER A 115 -8.32 -25.75 1.82
N PHE A 116 -7.22 -26.24 1.26
CA PHE A 116 -6.53 -25.62 0.14
C PHE A 116 -6.99 -26.15 -1.22
N LEU A 117 -7.18 -27.46 -1.38
CA LEU A 117 -7.58 -28.10 -2.64
C LEU A 117 -9.10 -28.07 -2.85
N THR A 118 -9.68 -26.89 -2.73
CA THR A 118 -11.11 -26.66 -2.93
C THR A 118 -11.35 -25.71 -4.10
N PRO A 119 -12.46 -25.87 -4.86
CA PRO A 119 -12.86 -24.92 -5.89
C PRO A 119 -12.96 -23.46 -5.35
N GLN A 120 -13.31 -23.31 -4.08
CA GLN A 120 -13.37 -22.03 -3.38
C GLN A 120 -12.00 -21.34 -3.32
N THR A 121 -10.92 -22.09 -3.10
CA THR A 121 -9.56 -21.52 -3.16
C THR A 121 -9.22 -20.97 -4.53
N LEU A 122 -9.62 -21.66 -5.60
CA LEU A 122 -9.40 -21.17 -6.97
C LEU A 122 -10.21 -19.88 -7.22
N MET A 123 -11.42 -19.77 -6.67
CA MET A 123 -12.21 -18.54 -6.73
C MET A 123 -11.55 -17.39 -5.95
N ILE A 124 -11.05 -17.63 -4.74
CA ILE A 124 -10.29 -16.62 -3.96
C ILE A 124 -9.10 -16.12 -4.76
N VAL A 125 -8.40 -17.05 -5.41
CA VAL A 125 -7.28 -16.74 -6.28
C VAL A 125 -7.75 -15.83 -7.43
N GLY A 126 -8.73 -16.24 -8.23
CA GLY A 126 -9.23 -15.42 -9.35
C GLY A 126 -9.74 -14.04 -8.92
N LEU A 127 -10.49 -13.97 -7.81
CA LEU A 127 -11.02 -12.71 -7.26
C LEU A 127 -9.91 -11.79 -6.77
N GLY A 128 -8.85 -12.31 -6.15
CA GLY A 128 -7.71 -11.52 -5.72
C GLY A 128 -6.98 -10.86 -6.88
N LEU A 129 -6.75 -11.60 -7.98
CA LEU A 129 -6.14 -11.06 -9.20
C LEU A 129 -7.01 -9.94 -9.82
N ALA A 130 -8.33 -10.16 -9.88
CA ALA A 130 -9.27 -9.16 -10.35
C ALA A 130 -9.28 -7.92 -9.45
N ALA A 131 -9.29 -8.09 -8.14
CA ALA A 131 -9.25 -6.99 -7.17
C ALA A 131 -7.99 -6.14 -7.30
N PHE A 132 -6.81 -6.75 -7.45
CA PHE A 132 -5.55 -6.02 -7.70
C PHE A 132 -5.58 -5.25 -9.03
N SER A 133 -6.15 -5.86 -10.06
CA SER A 133 -6.27 -5.23 -11.38
C SER A 133 -7.21 -4.03 -11.34
N LEU A 134 -8.38 -4.18 -10.73
CA LEU A 134 -9.35 -3.10 -10.54
C LEU A 134 -8.82 -2.01 -9.61
N GLY A 135 -8.12 -2.36 -8.53
CA GLY A 135 -7.48 -1.40 -7.64
C GLY A 135 -6.41 -0.58 -8.34
N THR A 136 -5.58 -1.21 -9.18
CA THR A 136 -4.59 -0.50 -10.01
C THR A 136 -5.28 0.41 -11.01
N ALA A 137 -6.31 -0.09 -11.70
CA ALA A 137 -7.08 0.71 -12.67
C ALA A 137 -7.74 1.93 -12.00
N GLY A 138 -8.42 1.73 -10.87
CA GLY A 138 -9.03 2.79 -10.08
C GLY A 138 -8.01 3.82 -9.60
N GLY A 139 -6.86 3.37 -9.11
CA GLY A 139 -5.75 4.24 -8.70
C GLY A 139 -5.24 5.10 -9.87
N VAL A 140 -5.01 4.50 -11.04
CA VAL A 140 -4.58 5.22 -12.24
C VAL A 140 -5.64 6.20 -12.75
N LEU A 141 -6.93 5.83 -12.71
CA LEU A 141 -8.02 6.72 -13.09
C LEU A 141 -8.13 7.93 -12.15
N LEU A 142 -7.96 7.73 -10.83
CA LEU A 142 -7.84 8.84 -9.89
C LEU A 142 -6.57 9.67 -10.15
N GLY A 143 -5.45 9.04 -10.52
CA GLY A 143 -4.24 9.71 -10.97
C GLY A 143 -4.47 10.61 -12.19
N LYS A 144 -5.30 10.17 -13.15
CA LYS A 144 -5.71 10.99 -14.29
C LYS A 144 -6.62 12.15 -13.90
N LEU A 145 -7.57 11.89 -13.01
CA LEU A 145 -8.41 12.96 -12.48
C LEU A 145 -7.54 14.04 -11.84
N MET A 146 -6.54 13.65 -11.04
CA MET A 146 -5.58 14.57 -10.45
C MET A 146 -4.72 15.28 -11.51
N TYR A 147 -4.30 14.61 -12.58
CA TYR A 147 -3.60 15.24 -13.69
C TYR A 147 -4.45 16.35 -14.34
N ILE A 148 -5.74 16.11 -14.58
CA ILE A 148 -6.65 17.10 -15.18
C ILE A 148 -6.89 18.26 -14.20
N LEU A 149 -7.22 17.97 -12.94
CA LEU A 149 -7.51 18.98 -11.92
C LEU A 149 -6.30 19.87 -11.62
N THR A 150 -5.10 19.31 -11.66
CA THR A 150 -3.85 20.04 -11.43
C THR A 150 -3.25 20.65 -12.69
N LYS A 151 -3.94 20.56 -13.84
CA LYS A 151 -3.49 21.06 -15.15
C LYS A 151 -2.12 20.49 -15.57
N GLY A 152 -1.89 19.21 -15.28
CA GLY A 152 -0.71 18.47 -15.73
C GLY A 152 0.47 18.46 -14.76
N LYS A 153 0.26 18.74 -13.47
CA LYS A 153 1.33 18.70 -12.45
C LYS A 153 1.55 17.31 -11.84
N VAL A 154 0.51 16.47 -11.83
CA VAL A 154 0.55 15.15 -11.20
C VAL A 154 0.65 14.06 -12.26
N ASN A 155 1.70 13.25 -12.23
CA ASN A 155 1.85 12.13 -13.16
C ASN A 155 0.84 11.00 -12.81
N PRO A 156 -0.07 10.59 -13.71
CA PRO A 156 -1.07 9.56 -13.43
C PRO A 156 -0.49 8.20 -13.02
N LEU A 157 0.76 7.90 -13.38
CA LEU A 157 1.40 6.64 -13.02
C LEU A 157 1.54 6.47 -11.50
N ILE A 158 1.65 7.55 -10.72
CA ILE A 158 1.69 7.45 -9.25
C ILE A 158 0.40 6.86 -8.66
N GLY A 159 -0.71 6.96 -9.40
CA GLY A 159 -1.99 6.36 -9.00
C GLY A 159 -1.92 4.84 -8.87
N ALA A 160 -1.13 4.16 -9.73
CA ALA A 160 -0.92 2.72 -9.63
C ALA A 160 -0.18 2.33 -8.33
N ALA A 161 0.61 3.23 -7.76
CA ALA A 161 1.28 2.99 -6.48
C ALA A 161 0.32 3.01 -5.29
N GLY A 162 -0.96 3.37 -5.47
CA GLY A 162 -1.97 3.30 -4.42
C GLY A 162 -2.29 1.89 -3.94
N VAL A 163 -1.97 0.86 -4.74
CA VAL A 163 -1.99 -0.53 -4.27
C VAL A 163 -0.91 -0.71 -3.22
N SER A 164 -1.30 -1.12 -2.01
CA SER A 164 -0.50 -1.13 -0.77
C SER A 164 0.60 -2.20 -0.71
N ALA A 165 1.32 -2.42 -1.81
CA ALA A 165 2.49 -3.29 -1.89
C ALA A 165 3.77 -2.45 -1.68
N VAL A 166 4.08 -2.18 -0.40
CA VAL A 166 5.26 -1.38 -0.02
C VAL A 166 6.54 -2.22 -0.05
N PRO A 167 7.67 -1.71 -0.59
CA PRO A 167 7.83 -0.53 -1.46
C PRO A 167 7.68 -0.86 -2.95
N MET A 168 7.30 -2.10 -3.30
CA MET A 168 7.40 -2.64 -4.66
C MET A 168 6.50 -1.90 -5.66
N ALA A 169 5.26 -1.55 -5.33
CA ALA A 169 4.38 -0.83 -6.25
C ALA A 169 4.97 0.52 -6.69
N ALA A 170 5.54 1.28 -5.75
CA ALA A 170 6.23 2.53 -6.04
C ALA A 170 7.49 2.31 -6.91
N ARG A 171 8.21 1.20 -6.70
CA ARG A 171 9.35 0.81 -7.56
C ARG A 171 8.93 0.42 -8.97
N VAL A 172 7.79 -0.23 -9.13
CA VAL A 172 7.22 -0.56 -10.45
C VAL A 172 6.85 0.74 -11.18
N VAL A 173 6.20 1.69 -10.49
CA VAL A 173 5.91 3.01 -11.04
C VAL A 173 7.17 3.76 -11.45
N GLN A 174 8.21 3.76 -10.62
CA GLN A 174 9.52 4.33 -10.95
C GLN A 174 10.09 3.70 -12.23
N LYS A 175 10.12 2.37 -12.30
CA LYS A 175 10.67 1.63 -13.43
C LYS A 175 9.89 1.90 -14.72
N GLU A 176 8.56 1.92 -14.66
CA GLU A 176 7.74 2.24 -15.82
C GLU A 176 7.88 3.72 -16.23
N GLY A 177 7.90 4.66 -15.28
CA GLY A 177 8.12 6.08 -15.57
C GLY A 177 9.45 6.35 -16.27
N GLN A 178 10.54 5.70 -15.82
CA GLN A 178 11.86 5.83 -16.42
C GLN A 178 11.97 5.27 -17.84
N LYS A 179 11.11 4.32 -18.24
CA LYS A 179 11.07 3.84 -19.63
C LYS A 179 10.60 4.91 -20.61
N TYR A 180 9.73 5.82 -20.16
CA TYR A 180 9.20 6.90 -21.00
C TYR A 180 10.06 8.16 -20.86
N ASN A 181 10.56 8.45 -19.66
CA ASN A 181 11.44 9.59 -19.43
C ASN A 181 12.53 9.19 -18.42
N PRO A 182 13.78 8.95 -18.87
CA PRO A 182 14.89 8.55 -17.99
C PRO A 182 15.20 9.54 -16.86
N SER A 183 14.86 10.82 -17.06
CA SER A 183 15.04 11.88 -16.06
C SER A 183 13.89 11.99 -15.05
N ASN A 184 12.86 11.14 -15.15
CA ASN A 184 11.69 11.18 -14.28
C ASN A 184 11.86 10.22 -13.09
N PHE A 185 12.04 10.79 -11.90
CA PHE A 185 12.18 10.06 -10.64
C PHE A 185 10.88 10.15 -9.83
N LEU A 186 9.99 9.18 -10.05
CA LEU A 186 8.69 9.09 -9.42
C LEU A 186 8.69 8.38 -8.06
N LEU A 187 9.75 7.65 -7.68
CA LEU A 187 9.75 6.81 -6.47
C LEU A 187 9.35 7.58 -5.22
N MET A 188 9.93 8.77 -5.00
CA MET A 188 9.64 9.58 -3.82
C MET A 188 8.19 10.09 -3.80
N HIS A 189 7.64 10.42 -4.97
CA HIS A 189 6.25 10.85 -5.10
C HIS A 189 5.26 9.69 -4.97
N ALA A 190 5.59 8.54 -5.56
CA ALA A 190 4.77 7.33 -5.57
C ALA A 190 4.68 6.65 -4.19
N MET A 191 5.64 6.90 -3.29
CA MET A 191 5.55 6.45 -1.90
C MET A 191 4.38 7.07 -1.15
N GLY A 192 3.95 8.29 -1.50
CA GLY A 192 2.78 8.94 -0.89
C GLY A 192 1.49 8.13 -1.08
N PRO A 193 1.04 7.90 -2.33
CA PRO A 193 -0.09 7.01 -2.62
C PRO A 193 0.05 5.60 -2.02
N ASN A 194 1.27 5.04 -2.01
CA ASN A 194 1.49 3.69 -1.46
C ASN A 194 1.24 3.63 0.06
N VAL A 195 1.74 4.61 0.81
CA VAL A 195 1.45 4.72 2.26
C VAL A 195 -0.03 5.02 2.48
N ALA A 196 -0.65 5.88 1.68
CA ALA A 196 -2.08 6.15 1.75
C ALA A 196 -2.92 4.88 1.50
N GLY A 197 -2.48 3.99 0.60
CA GLY A 197 -3.10 2.69 0.36
C GLY A 197 -3.05 1.75 1.57
N VAL A 198 -1.95 1.76 2.34
CA VAL A 198 -1.85 0.98 3.59
C VAL A 198 -2.86 1.47 4.63
N ILE A 199 -2.94 2.80 4.80
CA ILE A 199 -3.92 3.43 5.70
C ILE A 199 -5.35 3.13 5.23
N GLY A 200 -5.62 3.29 3.93
CA GLY A 200 -6.92 3.02 3.33
C GLY A 200 -7.37 1.57 3.49
N SER A 201 -6.46 0.61 3.36
CA SER A 201 -6.74 -0.82 3.60
C SER A 201 -7.15 -1.09 5.05
N ALA A 202 -6.48 -0.45 6.02
CA ALA A 202 -6.82 -0.60 7.43
C ALA A 202 -8.17 0.05 7.78
N VAL A 203 -8.50 1.20 7.17
CA VAL A 203 -9.81 1.84 7.30
C VAL A 203 -10.91 0.97 6.68
N ALA A 204 -10.70 0.44 5.48
CA ALA A 204 -11.64 -0.47 4.82
C ALA A 204 -11.87 -1.75 5.66
N ALA A 205 -10.81 -2.33 6.22
CA ALA A 205 -10.92 -3.45 7.15
C ALA A 205 -11.74 -3.08 8.40
N GLY A 206 -11.51 -1.91 8.98
CA GLY A 206 -12.31 -1.41 10.11
C GLY A 206 -13.79 -1.24 9.76
N LEU A 207 -14.12 -0.75 8.57
CA LEU A 207 -15.52 -0.63 8.12
C LEU A 207 -16.16 -2.01 7.99
N LEU A 208 -15.46 -2.97 7.39
CA LEU A 208 -15.95 -4.35 7.29
C LEU A 208 -16.12 -4.99 8.67
N LEU A 209 -15.20 -4.75 9.62
CA LEU A 209 -15.36 -5.19 11.01
C LEU A 209 -16.57 -4.54 11.69
N SER A 210 -16.88 -3.28 11.39
CA SER A 210 -18.07 -2.62 11.96
C SER A 210 -19.38 -3.17 11.42
N PHE A 211 -19.39 -3.68 10.19
CA PHE A 211 -20.59 -4.20 9.54
C PHE A 211 -20.81 -5.69 9.79
N PHE A 212 -19.73 -6.47 9.91
CA PHE A 212 -19.78 -7.93 9.95
C PHE A 212 -19.20 -8.54 11.24
N GLY A 213 -18.59 -7.71 12.11
CA GLY A 213 -17.93 -8.13 13.34
C GLY A 213 -18.66 -7.70 14.60
#